data_AF-A0A136Q8M3-F1
#
_entry.id   AF-A0A136Q8M3-F1
#
_cell.length_a   1.000
_cell.length_b   1.000
_cell.length_c   1.000
_cell.angle_alpha   90.00
_cell.angle_beta   90.00
_cell.angle_gamma   90.00
#
_symmetry.space_group_name_H-M   'P 1'
#
loop_
_entity.id
_entity.type
_entity.pdbx_description
1 polymer ?
#
loop_
_entity_poly.entity_id
_entity_poly.type
_entity_poly.pdbx_seq_one_letter_code
_entity_poly.pdbx_strand_id
1 'polypeptide(L)'
;MPIYLHDKYDKKIQEAFVRESVIKGLLSDEYDFTGVKTVKISTLQTVPMNDYQRKGTNRYGEPKEMEDTVQELTLTQDKGFAITIDKGNNADQNGIKAAGRALALQVREQCVPLMDRYVLGRLANTAGTIAGSATAISKENVVERIASGTVVLDDAEVPEANRALLVSASVYKFLRLSPEFIGAEKLAVKSLVKGQVGEFDSMRVIKVPKGRWPKGANFMIVYKKSGCAPVKLDDTKIHKDPPGLSGNLLEGRQYYDAFVFGTKAMGIYVDVDTNTAAVTALPVIGLTGASASITAADGVKFFYTTDGTDPRYSVSAKEYSTSVTLESGQTMKAYGRKDGEFPSGVSEKTYTA
;
A
#
# COMPACT_ATOMS: atom_id res chain seq x y z
N MET A 1 -7.32 -33.38 7.95
CA MET A 1 -5.86 -33.55 7.81
C MET A 1 -5.41 -34.59 8.82
N PRO A 2 -4.54 -35.55 8.45
CA PRO A 2 -4.00 -36.51 9.40
C PRO A 2 -3.14 -35.79 10.46
N ILE A 3 -3.34 -36.12 11.73
CA ILE A 3 -2.48 -35.68 12.83
C ILE A 3 -1.32 -36.68 12.90
N TYR A 4 -0.13 -36.24 12.53
CA TYR A 4 1.08 -37.05 12.68
C TYR A 4 1.52 -37.00 14.15
N LEU A 5 1.40 -38.13 14.85
CA LEU A 5 2.02 -38.32 16.17
C LEU A 5 3.50 -38.67 15.95
N HIS A 6 4.40 -37.85 16.48
CA HIS A 6 5.83 -38.09 16.36
C HIS A 6 6.25 -39.21 17.33
N ASP A 7 6.80 -40.30 16.78
CA ASP A 7 7.55 -41.28 17.56
C ASP A 7 8.79 -40.62 18.16
N LYS A 8 8.75 -40.37 19.47
CA LYS A 8 9.86 -40.17 20.42
C LYS A 8 11.20 -39.66 19.85
N TYR A 9 11.22 -38.57 19.06
CA TYR A 9 12.47 -37.89 18.71
C TYR A 9 12.37 -36.36 18.73
N ASP A 10 13.36 -35.80 19.42
CA ASP A 10 13.83 -34.44 19.63
C ASP A 10 12.84 -33.35 20.12
N LYS A 11 13.21 -32.70 21.23
CA LYS A 11 12.37 -31.78 22.04
C LYS A 11 12.12 -30.42 21.40
N LYS A 12 12.26 -30.28 20.08
CA LYS A 12 12.17 -29.01 19.36
C LYS A 12 11.23 -29.15 18.18
N ILE A 13 10.06 -28.50 18.26
CA ILE A 13 9.30 -28.16 17.06
C ILE A 13 10.22 -27.31 16.19
N GLN A 14 10.50 -27.74 14.96
CA GLN A 14 11.17 -26.88 14.00
C GLN A 14 10.18 -25.78 13.58
N GLU A 15 10.50 -24.54 13.96
CA GLU A 15 9.77 -23.36 13.48
C GLU A 15 10.08 -23.17 11.99
N ALA A 16 9.09 -22.75 11.20
CA ALA A 16 9.38 -22.31 9.83
C ALA A 16 10.21 -21.02 9.88
N PHE A 17 10.84 -20.64 8.77
CA PHE A 17 11.61 -19.40 8.72
C PHE A 17 10.73 -18.18 9.03
N VAL A 18 10.89 -17.61 10.23
CA VAL A 18 10.17 -16.40 10.66
C VAL A 18 10.98 -15.16 10.30
N ARG A 19 10.32 -14.19 9.65
CA ARG A 19 10.85 -12.85 9.46
C ARG A 19 9.88 -11.83 10.05
N GLU A 20 10.42 -10.84 10.76
CA GLU A 20 9.64 -9.71 11.29
C GLU A 20 8.86 -8.97 10.18
N SER A 21 7.87 -8.19 10.57
CA SER A 21 7.04 -7.42 9.64
C SER A 21 7.88 -6.39 8.88
N VAL A 22 7.68 -6.30 7.56
CA VAL A 22 8.40 -5.33 6.70
C VAL A 22 7.71 -3.96 6.63
N ILE A 23 6.47 -3.86 7.11
CA ILE A 23 5.68 -2.62 7.08
C ILE A 23 5.83 -1.79 8.35
N LYS A 24 6.39 -2.37 9.43
CA LYS A 24 6.53 -1.67 10.71
C LYS A 24 7.45 -0.47 10.57
N GLY A 25 6.92 0.73 10.82
CA GLY A 25 7.65 2.00 10.65
C GLY A 25 7.90 2.41 9.19
N LEU A 26 7.18 1.80 8.23
CA LEU A 26 7.18 2.21 6.83
C LEU A 26 6.21 3.36 6.56
N LEU A 27 5.05 3.35 7.21
CA LEU A 27 3.94 4.28 6.99
C LEU A 27 3.76 5.25 8.17
N SER A 28 2.84 6.20 8.02
CA SER A 28 2.51 7.18 9.05
C SER A 28 1.70 6.55 10.18
N ASP A 29 2.03 6.93 11.40
CA ASP A 29 1.25 6.63 12.60
C ASP A 29 0.29 7.79 12.96
N GLU A 30 0.28 8.87 12.15
CA GLU A 30 -0.57 10.05 12.33
C GLU A 30 -1.96 9.77 11.72
N TYR A 31 -2.83 9.08 12.47
CA TYR A 31 -4.23 8.87 12.10
C TYR A 31 -5.13 8.74 13.34
N ASP A 32 -6.36 9.25 13.25
CA ASP A 32 -7.35 9.15 14.31
C ASP A 32 -8.57 8.33 13.88
N PHE A 33 -8.97 7.39 14.73
CA PHE A 33 -10.23 6.66 14.54
C PHE A 33 -11.39 7.58 14.90
N THR A 34 -12.28 7.81 13.94
CA THR A 34 -13.52 8.55 14.17
C THR A 34 -14.70 7.60 14.02
N GLY A 35 -15.48 7.43 15.09
CA GLY A 35 -16.60 6.47 15.11
C GLY A 35 -16.17 4.99 15.12
N VAL A 36 -17.03 4.12 14.61
CA VAL A 36 -16.89 2.66 14.83
C VAL A 36 -16.02 1.97 13.78
N LYS A 37 -15.96 2.44 12.53
CA LYS A 37 -15.20 1.77 11.46
C LYS A 37 -14.40 2.70 10.54
N THR A 38 -14.48 4.00 10.78
CA THR A 38 -13.95 5.03 9.88
C THR A 38 -12.71 5.70 10.46
N VAL A 39 -11.72 5.95 9.61
CA VAL A 39 -10.59 6.84 9.87
C VAL A 39 -10.84 8.08 9.03
N LYS A 40 -10.80 9.26 9.65
CA LYS A 40 -10.90 10.54 8.94
C LYS A 40 -9.55 11.20 8.95
N ILE A 41 -9.15 11.69 7.79
CA ILE A 41 -7.89 12.39 7.62
C ILE A 41 -8.23 13.71 6.96
N SER A 42 -8.03 14.79 7.70
CA SER A 42 -8.22 16.15 7.21
C SER A 42 -6.87 16.71 6.78
N THR A 43 -6.80 17.21 5.55
CA THR A 43 -5.65 17.97 5.06
C THR A 43 -6.08 19.36 4.61
N LEU A 44 -5.45 20.36 5.22
CA LEU A 44 -5.60 21.77 4.86
C LEU A 44 -5.14 21.99 3.42
N GLN A 45 -5.96 22.65 2.61
CA GLN A 45 -5.60 23.08 1.28
C GLN A 45 -5.04 24.51 1.30
N THR A 46 -3.96 24.73 0.56
CA THR A 46 -3.39 26.07 0.36
C THR A 46 -4.01 26.76 -0.85
N VAL A 47 -4.02 28.09 -0.85
CA VAL A 47 -4.54 28.90 -1.96
C VAL A 47 -3.37 29.32 -2.86
N PRO A 48 -3.50 29.25 -4.21
CA PRO A 48 -2.45 29.68 -5.12
C PRO A 48 -2.16 31.18 -4.96
N MET A 49 -0.89 31.55 -5.15
CA MET A 49 -0.46 32.95 -5.08
C MET A 49 -0.95 33.72 -6.30
N ASN A 50 -1.39 34.97 -6.09
CA ASN A 50 -1.82 35.89 -7.13
C ASN A 50 -0.94 37.15 -7.15
N ASP A 51 -1.03 37.90 -8.24
CA ASP A 51 -0.29 39.15 -8.37
C ASP A 51 -0.79 40.20 -7.37
N TYR A 52 0.15 40.81 -6.65
CA TYR A 52 -0.16 41.85 -5.67
C TYR A 52 -0.59 43.16 -6.35
N GLN A 53 -1.79 43.65 -5.99
CA GLN A 53 -2.31 44.91 -6.50
C GLN A 53 -1.80 46.08 -5.66
N ARG A 54 -1.01 46.98 -6.28
CA ARG A 54 -0.41 48.14 -5.59
C ARG A 54 -1.39 49.27 -5.27
N LYS A 55 -2.64 49.20 -5.75
CA LYS A 55 -3.71 50.19 -5.56
C LYS A 55 -5.04 49.46 -5.35
N GLY A 56 -6.01 50.12 -4.72
CA GLY A 56 -7.31 49.53 -4.38
C GLY A 56 -7.33 48.81 -3.03
N THR A 57 -8.48 48.18 -2.75
CA THR A 57 -8.77 47.28 -1.62
C THR A 57 -8.43 45.83 -2.01
N ASN A 58 -8.24 44.92 -1.05
CA ASN A 58 -7.89 43.51 -1.31
C ASN A 58 -6.60 43.34 -2.14
N ARG A 59 -5.54 44.06 -1.75
CA ARG A 59 -4.26 44.12 -2.47
C ARG A 59 -3.55 42.77 -2.64
N TYR A 60 -3.83 41.83 -1.74
CA TYR A 60 -3.31 40.47 -1.75
C TYR A 60 -4.27 39.48 -2.43
N GLY A 61 -5.32 39.95 -3.11
CA GLY A 61 -6.41 39.13 -3.64
C GLY A 61 -7.66 39.14 -2.77
N GLU A 62 -8.73 38.56 -3.35
CA GLU A 62 -9.96 38.29 -2.63
C GLU A 62 -9.71 37.23 -1.55
N PRO A 63 -9.95 37.54 -0.25
CA PRO A 63 -9.80 36.58 0.82
C PRO A 63 -10.69 35.36 0.58
N LYS A 64 -10.09 34.17 0.59
CA LYS A 64 -10.79 32.89 0.57
C LYS A 64 -10.50 32.17 1.88
N GLU A 65 -11.52 31.52 2.43
CA GLU A 65 -11.36 30.60 3.56
C GLU A 65 -10.43 29.45 3.16
N MET A 66 -9.60 28.98 4.09
CA MET A 66 -8.82 27.76 3.85
C MET A 66 -9.76 26.55 3.89
N GLU A 67 -9.80 25.78 2.81
CA GLU A 67 -10.63 24.59 2.71
C GLU A 67 -9.90 23.36 3.29
N ASP A 68 -10.67 22.44 3.86
CA ASP A 68 -10.19 21.14 4.32
C ASP A 68 -10.68 20.03 3.39
N THR A 69 -9.75 19.16 2.98
CA THR A 69 -10.13 17.91 2.31
C THR A 69 -10.22 16.79 3.34
N VAL A 70 -11.40 16.18 3.46
CA VAL A 70 -11.63 15.04 4.36
C VAL A 70 -11.65 13.76 3.54
N GLN A 71 -10.73 12.84 3.84
CA GLN A 71 -10.76 11.48 3.31
C GLN A 71 -11.35 10.54 4.36
N GLU A 72 -12.53 9.98 4.09
CA GLU A 72 -13.16 8.98 4.96
C GLU A 72 -12.79 7.57 4.52
N LEU A 73 -12.18 6.81 5.42
CA LEU A 73 -11.60 5.50 5.12
C LEU A 73 -12.21 4.45 6.02
N THR A 74 -12.95 3.50 5.43
CA THR A 74 -13.61 2.43 6.19
C THR A 74 -12.75 1.19 6.23
N LEU A 75 -12.51 0.65 7.43
CA LEU A 75 -11.80 -0.60 7.65
C LEU A 75 -12.58 -1.79 7.07
N THR A 76 -11.91 -2.61 6.26
CA THR A 76 -12.50 -3.77 5.58
C THR A 76 -11.94 -5.12 6.03
N GLN A 77 -10.71 -5.17 6.55
CA GLN A 77 -10.07 -6.44 6.91
C GLN A 77 -10.34 -6.81 8.36
N ASP A 78 -11.35 -7.65 8.55
CA ASP A 78 -11.59 -8.39 9.79
C ASP A 78 -11.22 -9.86 9.55
N LYS A 79 -10.19 -10.34 10.26
CA LYS A 79 -9.65 -11.69 10.11
C LYS A 79 -9.47 -12.32 11.48
N GLY A 80 -9.71 -13.62 11.57
CA GLY A 80 -9.53 -14.36 12.81
C GLY A 80 -9.09 -15.79 12.57
N PHE A 81 -8.60 -16.42 13.64
CA PHE A 81 -8.23 -17.83 13.65
C PHE A 81 -8.64 -18.46 14.99
N ALA A 82 -8.89 -19.77 14.95
CA ALA A 82 -9.14 -20.59 16.13
C ALA A 82 -8.36 -21.91 15.98
N ILE A 83 -7.59 -22.29 17.00
CA ILE A 83 -6.77 -23.50 17.03
C ILE A 83 -7.00 -24.22 18.36
N THR A 84 -7.23 -25.53 18.33
CA THR A 84 -7.39 -26.35 19.53
C THR A 84 -6.16 -27.22 19.78
N ILE A 85 -5.72 -27.31 21.02
CA ILE A 85 -4.68 -28.22 21.50
C ILE A 85 -5.32 -29.17 22.52
N ASP A 86 -5.60 -30.40 22.10
CA ASP A 86 -6.18 -31.42 22.97
C ASP A 86 -5.21 -31.86 24.09
N LYS A 87 -5.77 -32.13 25.27
CA LYS A 87 -5.02 -32.44 26.50
C LYS A 87 -4.31 -33.79 26.45
N GLY A 88 -4.93 -34.81 25.84
CA GLY A 88 -4.32 -36.14 25.66
C GLY A 88 -3.15 -36.06 24.69
N ASN A 89 -3.34 -35.41 23.54
CA ASN A 89 -2.28 -35.17 22.56
C ASN A 89 -1.11 -34.34 23.13
N ASN A 90 -1.40 -33.37 24.00
CA ASN A 90 -0.35 -32.55 24.62
C ASN A 90 0.41 -33.31 25.73
N ALA A 91 -0.26 -34.20 26.46
CA ALA A 91 0.36 -35.07 27.46
C ALA A 91 1.26 -36.14 26.81
N ASP A 92 0.78 -36.77 25.74
CA ASP A 92 1.53 -37.78 24.96
C ASP A 92 2.76 -37.17 24.24
N GLN A 93 2.74 -35.84 24.01
CA GLN A 93 3.85 -35.08 23.44
C GLN A 93 4.66 -34.31 24.50
N ASN A 94 4.65 -34.70 25.79
CA ASN A 94 5.45 -34.09 26.86
C ASN A 94 5.31 -32.55 26.99
N GLY A 95 4.14 -31.98 26.66
CA GLY A 95 3.93 -30.53 26.73
C GLY A 95 4.72 -29.71 25.69
N ILE A 96 5.23 -30.35 24.63
CA ILE A 96 5.98 -29.69 23.54
C ILE A 96 5.15 -28.58 22.88
N LYS A 97 3.81 -28.72 22.84
CA LYS A 97 2.86 -27.70 22.38
C LYS A 97 2.46 -26.74 23.50
N ALA A 98 3.43 -26.03 24.06
CA ALA A 98 3.13 -24.93 24.97
C ALA A 98 2.21 -23.91 24.26
N ALA A 99 0.98 -23.76 24.74
CA ALA A 99 -0.09 -23.01 24.07
C ALA A 99 0.34 -21.58 23.66
N GLY A 100 1.12 -20.89 24.51
CA GLY A 100 1.66 -19.57 24.20
C GLY A 100 2.72 -19.57 23.08
N ARG A 101 3.55 -20.62 22.97
CA ARG A 101 4.51 -20.75 21.86
C ARG A 101 3.80 -21.04 20.54
N ALA A 102 2.81 -21.93 20.57
CA ALA A 102 1.99 -22.22 19.40
C ALA A 102 1.23 -20.99 18.89
N LEU A 103 0.70 -20.17 19.82
CA LEU A 103 0.07 -18.89 19.49
C LEU A 103 1.08 -17.91 18.88
N ALA A 104 2.25 -17.72 19.50
CA ALA A 104 3.29 -16.84 18.98
C ALA A 104 3.78 -17.28 17.59
N LEU A 105 3.85 -18.60 17.35
CA LEU A 105 4.20 -19.18 16.06
C LEU A 105 3.13 -18.86 15.01
N GLN A 106 1.84 -19.07 15.32
CA GLN A 106 0.73 -18.74 14.43
C GLN A 106 0.70 -17.26 14.04
N VAL A 107 0.94 -16.37 15.01
CA VAL A 107 1.02 -14.93 14.74
C VAL A 107 2.17 -14.60 13.80
N ARG A 108 3.35 -15.17 14.05
CA ARG A 108 4.57 -14.90 13.26
C ARG A 108 4.55 -15.51 11.86
N GLU A 109 4.01 -16.71 11.71
CA GLU A 109 4.06 -17.46 10.45
C GLU A 109 2.87 -17.19 9.53
N GLN A 110 1.70 -16.88 10.08
CA GLN A 110 0.48 -16.72 9.28
C GLN A 110 -0.04 -15.28 9.34
N CYS A 111 -0.19 -14.72 10.53
CA CYS A 111 -0.83 -13.42 10.71
C CYS A 111 0.01 -12.27 10.14
N VAL A 112 1.29 -12.19 10.54
CA VAL A 112 2.21 -11.13 10.06
C VAL A 112 2.39 -11.14 8.54
N PRO A 113 2.68 -12.28 7.87
CA PRO A 113 2.81 -12.29 6.41
C PRO A 113 1.52 -11.94 5.66
N LEU A 114 0.37 -12.32 6.20
CA LEU A 114 -0.93 -12.02 5.61
C LEU A 114 -1.23 -10.51 5.68
N MET A 115 -0.97 -9.88 6.83
CA MET A 115 -1.10 -8.43 6.99
C MET A 115 -0.14 -7.68 6.07
N ASP A 116 1.16 -8.02 6.08
CA ASP A 116 2.18 -7.40 5.23
C ASP A 116 1.81 -7.52 3.74
N ARG A 117 1.36 -8.70 3.29
CA ARG A 117 0.94 -8.92 1.89
C ARG A 117 -0.22 -8.01 1.52
N TYR A 118 -1.20 -7.87 2.41
CA TYR A 118 -2.35 -7.01 2.17
C TYR A 118 -1.94 -5.54 2.06
N VAL A 119 -1.13 -5.04 3.01
CA VAL A 119 -0.68 -3.64 3.01
C VAL A 119 0.13 -3.33 1.76
N LEU A 120 1.11 -4.18 1.41
CA LEU A 120 1.92 -3.97 0.20
C LEU A 120 1.09 -4.06 -1.08
N GLY A 121 0.13 -4.98 -1.15
CA GLY A 121 -0.81 -5.07 -2.26
C GLY A 121 -1.67 -3.82 -2.38
N ARG A 122 -2.16 -3.28 -1.26
CA ARG A 122 -2.96 -2.07 -1.24
C ARG A 122 -2.16 -0.86 -1.70
N LEU A 123 -0.98 -0.63 -1.12
CA LEU A 123 -0.06 0.43 -1.55
C LEU A 123 0.28 0.35 -3.03
N ALA A 124 0.50 -0.87 -3.55
CA ALA A 124 0.85 -1.05 -4.96
C ALA A 124 -0.30 -0.69 -5.92
N ASN A 125 -1.55 -0.97 -5.52
CA ASN A 125 -2.73 -0.70 -6.34
C ASN A 125 -3.26 0.73 -6.18
N THR A 126 -2.97 1.40 -5.07
CA THR A 126 -3.42 2.77 -4.79
C THR A 126 -2.28 3.78 -4.79
N ALA A 127 -1.15 3.45 -5.42
CA ALA A 127 -0.03 4.36 -5.59
C ALA A 127 -0.42 5.57 -6.46
N GLY A 128 0.20 6.72 -6.19
CA GLY A 128 0.01 7.91 -7.01
C GLY A 128 0.48 7.68 -8.44
N THR A 129 1.64 7.04 -8.59
CA THR A 129 2.20 6.68 -9.89
C THR A 129 2.41 5.18 -9.98
N ILE A 130 1.80 4.58 -11.01
CA ILE A 130 1.97 3.18 -11.39
C ILE A 130 2.57 3.18 -12.80
N ALA A 131 3.87 2.93 -12.88
CA ALA A 131 4.62 2.90 -14.13
C ALA A 131 4.71 1.47 -14.66
N GLY A 132 4.02 1.20 -15.77
CA GLY A 132 4.13 -0.08 -16.47
C GLY A 132 5.30 -0.08 -17.44
N SER A 133 6.11 -1.14 -17.44
CA SER A 133 7.15 -1.35 -18.44
C SER A 133 7.18 -2.81 -18.89
N ALA A 134 7.40 -3.01 -20.18
CA ALA A 134 7.50 -4.33 -20.81
C ALA A 134 8.94 -4.89 -20.75
N THR A 135 9.92 -4.03 -20.46
CA THR A 135 11.31 -4.46 -20.33
C THR A 135 11.51 -5.10 -18.97
N ALA A 136 12.03 -6.33 -18.92
CA ALA A 136 12.34 -7.00 -17.67
C ALA A 136 13.46 -6.25 -16.90
N ILE A 137 13.41 -6.24 -15.57
CA ILE A 137 14.50 -5.70 -14.76
C ILE A 137 15.75 -6.56 -14.90
N SER A 138 16.88 -5.90 -15.12
CA SER A 138 18.21 -6.49 -15.21
C SER A 138 19.24 -5.64 -14.44
N LYS A 139 20.50 -6.09 -14.39
CA LYS A 139 21.58 -5.35 -13.71
C LYS A 139 21.94 -4.04 -14.43
N GLU A 140 21.58 -3.93 -15.71
CA GLU A 140 21.88 -2.78 -16.56
C GLU A 140 20.84 -1.66 -16.42
N ASN A 141 19.57 -1.98 -16.14
CA ASN A 141 18.48 -1.00 -16.13
C ASN A 141 17.88 -0.71 -14.75
N VAL A 142 18.21 -1.50 -13.72
CA VAL A 142 17.57 -1.40 -12.39
C VAL A 142 17.78 -0.03 -11.76
N VAL A 143 18.98 0.55 -11.88
CA VAL A 143 19.33 1.85 -11.30
C VAL A 143 18.62 2.99 -12.05
N GLU A 144 18.67 2.99 -13.38
CA GLU A 144 17.99 3.99 -14.22
C GLU A 144 16.48 4.02 -13.96
N ARG A 145 15.84 2.85 -13.78
CA ARG A 145 14.41 2.78 -13.46
C ARG A 145 14.09 3.29 -12.07
N ILE A 146 14.92 2.97 -11.07
CA ILE A 146 14.74 3.51 -9.72
C ILE A 146 14.93 5.03 -9.74
N ALA A 147 15.94 5.54 -10.44
CA ALA A 147 16.19 6.97 -10.61
C ALA A 147 15.04 7.68 -11.35
N SER A 148 14.45 7.05 -12.36
CA SER A 148 13.25 7.58 -13.02
C SER A 148 12.08 7.71 -12.04
N GLY A 149 11.96 6.78 -11.09
CA GLY A 149 10.98 6.86 -10.01
C GLY A 149 11.29 7.99 -9.01
N THR A 150 12.56 8.26 -8.69
CA THR A 150 12.93 9.38 -7.81
C THR A 150 12.70 10.72 -8.49
N VAL A 151 12.99 10.86 -9.78
CA VAL A 151 12.65 12.06 -10.56
C VAL A 151 11.16 12.39 -10.47
N VAL A 152 10.28 11.40 -10.64
CA VAL A 152 8.82 11.61 -10.50
C VAL A 152 8.43 12.08 -9.10
N LEU A 153 9.12 11.60 -8.06
CA LEU A 153 8.89 12.01 -6.67
C LEU A 153 9.43 13.43 -6.40
N ASP A 154 10.57 13.78 -6.99
CA ASP A 154 11.21 15.09 -6.85
C ASP A 154 10.43 16.17 -7.58
N ASP A 155 9.97 15.88 -8.80
CA ASP A 155 9.08 16.76 -9.59
C ASP A 155 7.73 17.01 -8.88
N ALA A 156 7.31 16.07 -8.02
CA ALA A 156 6.12 16.19 -7.18
C ALA A 156 6.40 16.83 -5.81
N GLU A 157 7.60 17.38 -5.60
CA GLU A 157 8.06 18.03 -4.36
C GLU A 157 7.95 17.14 -3.10
N VAL A 158 8.01 15.81 -3.27
CA VAL A 158 7.98 14.88 -2.14
C VAL A 158 9.32 15.01 -1.40
N PRO A 159 9.36 15.08 -0.05
CA PRO A 159 10.63 15.15 0.66
C PRO A 159 11.51 13.91 0.42
N GLU A 160 12.82 14.12 0.24
CA GLU A 160 13.80 13.03 0.11
C GLU A 160 13.94 12.21 1.40
N ALA A 161 13.93 12.89 2.55
CA ALA A 161 14.05 12.26 3.85
C ALA A 161 12.86 11.33 4.12
N ASN A 162 13.12 10.13 4.66
CA ASN A 162 12.11 9.09 4.96
C ASN A 162 11.44 8.44 3.74
N ARG A 163 12.10 8.47 2.58
CA ARG A 163 11.79 7.57 1.46
C ARG A 163 12.35 6.17 1.74
N ALA A 164 11.57 5.14 1.45
CA ALA A 164 11.97 3.76 1.55
C ALA A 164 11.79 3.06 0.18
N LEU A 165 12.85 2.43 -0.29
CA LEU A 165 12.84 1.60 -1.49
C LEU A 165 12.55 0.15 -1.09
N LEU A 166 11.38 -0.35 -1.48
CA LEU A 166 10.97 -1.73 -1.32
C LEU A 166 11.29 -2.51 -2.58
N VAL A 167 12.03 -3.60 -2.43
CA VAL A 167 12.42 -4.46 -3.56
C VAL A 167 12.18 -5.93 -3.25
N SER A 168 11.79 -6.68 -4.28
CA SER A 168 11.82 -8.14 -4.21
C SER A 168 13.26 -8.65 -4.08
N ALA A 169 13.43 -9.86 -3.54
CA ALA A 169 14.77 -10.48 -3.43
C ALA A 169 15.50 -10.61 -4.78
N SER A 170 14.75 -10.82 -5.87
CA SER A 170 15.31 -10.90 -7.23
C SER A 170 15.81 -9.54 -7.73
N VAL A 171 15.05 -8.47 -7.52
CA VAL A 171 15.45 -7.11 -7.91
C VAL A 171 16.63 -6.65 -7.07
N TYR A 172 16.66 -6.98 -5.78
CA TYR A 172 17.82 -6.69 -4.93
C TYR A 172 19.11 -7.39 -5.41
N LYS A 173 19.00 -8.59 -5.98
CA LYS A 173 20.15 -9.26 -6.62
C LYS A 173 20.68 -8.46 -7.79
N PHE A 174 19.81 -7.94 -8.65
CA PHE A 174 20.21 -7.11 -9.79
C PHE A 174 20.80 -5.77 -9.35
N LEU A 175 20.22 -5.14 -8.32
CA LEU A 175 20.74 -3.91 -7.74
C LEU A 175 22.17 -4.08 -7.21
N ARG A 176 22.47 -5.20 -6.53
CA ARG A 176 23.83 -5.46 -6.02
C ARG A 176 24.84 -5.78 -7.12
N LEU A 177 24.37 -6.32 -8.25
CA LEU A 177 25.23 -6.70 -9.38
C LEU A 177 25.37 -5.58 -10.41
N SER A 178 24.68 -4.45 -10.24
CA SER A 178 24.80 -3.33 -11.16
C SER A 178 26.19 -2.70 -11.02
N PRO A 179 26.84 -2.35 -12.15
CA PRO A 179 28.17 -1.75 -12.12
C PRO A 179 28.19 -0.41 -11.37
N GLU A 180 27.07 0.32 -11.42
CA GLU A 180 26.87 1.60 -10.76
C GLU A 180 26.81 1.48 -9.22
N PHE A 181 26.28 0.36 -8.69
CA PHE A 181 26.25 0.11 -7.24
C PHE A 181 27.64 -0.24 -6.68
N ILE A 182 28.45 -0.96 -7.45
CA ILE A 182 29.83 -1.31 -7.08
C ILE A 182 30.73 -0.06 -7.00
N GLY A 183 30.44 0.98 -7.80
CA GLY A 183 31.11 2.28 -7.70
C GLY A 183 30.75 3.06 -6.42
N ALA A 184 29.52 2.89 -5.92
CA ALA A 184 28.98 3.59 -4.75
C ALA A 184 29.31 2.93 -3.40
N GLU A 185 29.72 1.64 -3.38
CA GLU A 185 30.08 0.90 -2.16
C GLU A 185 31.19 1.57 -1.31
N LYS A 186 31.99 2.49 -1.88
CA LYS A 186 33.01 3.24 -1.13
C LYS A 186 32.45 4.37 -0.25
N LEU A 187 31.17 4.75 -0.37
CA LEU A 187 30.61 5.92 0.32
C LEU A 187 29.58 5.61 1.43
N ALA A 188 29.08 4.38 1.54
CA ALA A 188 27.93 4.09 2.41
C ALA A 188 28.15 2.90 3.37
N VAL A 189 29.04 3.06 4.35
CA VAL A 189 29.14 2.13 5.48
C VAL A 189 28.52 2.76 6.72
N LYS A 190 27.20 2.63 6.85
CA LYS A 190 26.46 2.45 8.12
C LYS A 190 24.95 2.50 7.85
N SER A 191 24.30 1.35 7.78
CA SER A 191 22.89 1.27 8.19
C SER A 191 22.47 -0.17 8.50
N LEU A 192 22.73 -0.59 9.74
CA LEU A 192 22.21 -1.83 10.31
C LEU A 192 21.03 -1.49 11.23
N VAL A 193 19.92 -1.03 10.64
CA VAL A 193 18.61 -1.01 11.30
C VAL A 193 17.85 -2.28 10.87
N LYS A 194 17.17 -2.94 11.81
CA LYS A 194 16.53 -4.26 11.61
C LYS A 194 15.70 -4.33 10.33
N GLY A 195 16.08 -5.19 9.39
CA GLY A 195 15.36 -5.44 8.14
C GLY A 195 15.77 -4.57 6.95
N GLN A 196 16.58 -3.54 7.16
CA GLN A 196 17.23 -2.72 6.13
C GLN A 196 18.48 -3.44 5.61
N VAL A 197 18.66 -3.47 4.29
CA VAL A 197 19.82 -4.13 3.65
C VAL A 197 20.86 -3.12 3.16
N GLY A 198 20.55 -1.83 3.27
CA GLY A 198 21.44 -0.73 2.91
C GLY A 198 20.68 0.56 2.66
N GLU A 199 21.38 1.53 2.09
CA GLU A 199 20.85 2.80 1.62
C GLU A 199 21.22 2.94 0.14
N PHE A 200 20.29 3.42 -0.67
CA PHE A 200 20.50 3.70 -2.08
C PHE A 200 19.84 5.03 -2.39
N ASP A 201 20.60 5.99 -2.90
CA ASP A 201 20.11 7.33 -3.25
C ASP A 201 19.35 8.00 -2.08
N SER A 202 19.97 8.02 -0.89
CA SER A 202 19.37 8.52 0.36
C SER A 202 18.08 7.81 0.82
N MET A 203 17.70 6.70 0.16
CA MET A 203 16.53 5.89 0.50
C MET A 203 16.92 4.62 1.24
N ARG A 204 16.14 4.26 2.26
CA ARG A 204 16.28 2.99 2.97
C ARG A 204 15.85 1.82 2.07
N VAL A 205 16.75 0.87 1.80
CA VAL A 205 16.42 -0.33 1.02
C VAL A 205 15.89 -1.45 1.91
N ILE A 206 14.64 -1.87 1.67
CA ILE A 206 13.94 -2.94 2.37
C ILE A 206 13.67 -4.09 1.41
N LYS A 207 14.28 -5.25 1.69
CA LYS A 207 14.10 -6.46 0.90
C LYS A 207 12.87 -7.24 1.36
N VAL A 208 11.90 -7.44 0.48
CA VAL A 208 10.66 -8.17 0.79
C VAL A 208 10.68 -9.59 0.19
N PRO A 209 10.26 -10.62 0.95
CA PRO A 209 10.11 -11.98 0.43
C PRO A 209 9.00 -12.07 -0.63
N LYS A 210 9.19 -12.93 -1.65
CA LYS A 210 8.22 -13.15 -2.74
C LYS A 210 6.80 -13.46 -2.25
N GLY A 211 6.65 -14.19 -1.15
CA GLY A 211 5.33 -14.56 -0.59
C GLY A 211 4.52 -13.37 -0.02
N ARG A 212 5.16 -12.23 0.27
CA ARG A 212 4.49 -10.98 0.72
C ARG A 212 4.44 -9.93 -0.40
N TRP A 213 5.10 -10.17 -1.52
CA TRP A 213 5.27 -9.19 -2.58
C TRP A 213 4.06 -9.17 -3.54
N PRO A 214 3.55 -7.99 -3.93
CA PRO A 214 2.48 -7.89 -4.92
C PRO A 214 2.91 -8.49 -6.26
N LYS A 215 2.01 -9.27 -6.88
CA LYS A 215 2.27 -9.90 -8.18
C LYS A 215 2.45 -8.82 -9.25
N GLY A 216 3.46 -8.95 -10.09
CA GLY A 216 3.75 -8.02 -11.19
C GLY A 216 4.45 -6.72 -10.80
N ALA A 217 4.50 -6.35 -9.52
CA ALA A 217 5.34 -5.24 -9.08
C ALA A 217 6.82 -5.63 -9.14
N ASN A 218 7.67 -4.74 -9.64
CA ASN A 218 9.11 -4.92 -9.65
C ASN A 218 9.75 -4.32 -8.39
N PHE A 219 9.51 -3.03 -8.16
CA PHE A 219 9.93 -2.28 -6.96
C PHE A 219 8.88 -1.22 -6.62
N MET A 220 8.96 -0.69 -5.40
CA MET A 220 8.11 0.38 -4.93
C MET A 220 8.92 1.36 -4.10
N ILE A 221 8.71 2.65 -4.31
CA ILE A 221 9.26 3.71 -3.45
C ILE A 221 8.10 4.27 -2.64
N VAL A 222 8.28 4.34 -1.32
CA VAL A 222 7.27 4.80 -0.38
C VAL A 222 7.86 5.89 0.51
N TYR A 223 7.27 7.07 0.45
CA TYR A 223 7.48 8.11 1.45
C TYR A 223 6.58 7.87 2.67
N LYS A 224 7.17 7.91 3.88
CA LYS A 224 6.49 7.51 5.13
C LYS A 224 5.13 8.17 5.35
N LYS A 225 4.99 9.46 5.02
CA LYS A 225 3.73 10.21 5.25
C LYS A 225 2.71 10.12 4.11
N SER A 226 2.87 9.20 3.17
CA SER A 226 1.96 9.05 2.02
C SER A 226 0.76 8.13 2.30
N GLY A 227 0.80 7.38 3.40
CA GLY A 227 -0.29 6.49 3.79
C GLY A 227 -0.20 6.05 5.25
N CYS A 228 -1.21 5.30 5.68
CA CYS A 228 -1.28 4.69 7.00
C CYS A 228 -1.76 3.24 6.92
N ALA A 229 -1.40 2.44 7.93
CA ALA A 229 -1.88 1.08 8.12
C ALA A 229 -2.54 0.93 9.50
N PRO A 230 -3.76 1.46 9.69
CA PRO A 230 -4.43 1.44 10.98
C PRO A 230 -4.75 0.02 11.44
N VAL A 231 -4.42 -0.29 12.69
CA VAL A 231 -4.81 -1.52 13.37
C VAL A 231 -5.73 -1.15 14.53
N LYS A 232 -7.00 -1.54 14.43
CA LYS A 232 -8.01 -1.22 15.44
C LYS A 232 -8.12 -2.29 16.53
N LEU A 233 -7.94 -3.56 16.15
CA LEU A 233 -7.96 -4.68 17.08
C LEU A 233 -6.85 -5.65 16.70
N ASP A 234 -6.05 -6.04 17.68
CA ASP A 234 -5.10 -7.16 17.58
C ASP A 234 -5.18 -7.91 18.92
N ASP A 235 -6.20 -8.78 19.03
CA ASP A 235 -6.51 -9.50 20.26
C ASP A 235 -6.21 -10.99 20.06
N THR A 236 -5.55 -11.60 21.05
CA THR A 236 -5.24 -13.02 21.06
C THR A 236 -5.54 -13.59 22.45
N LYS A 237 -6.26 -14.71 22.49
CA LYS A 237 -6.77 -15.33 23.72
C LYS A 237 -6.38 -16.79 23.78
N ILE A 238 -6.13 -17.23 25.01
CA ILE A 238 -5.86 -18.63 25.35
C ILE A 238 -6.91 -19.03 26.40
N HIS A 239 -7.85 -19.87 25.99
CA HIS A 239 -8.82 -20.50 26.88
C HIS A 239 -8.29 -21.87 27.30
N LYS A 240 -8.25 -22.14 28.61
CA LYS A 240 -7.88 -23.45 29.17
C LYS A 240 -9.14 -24.21 29.54
N ASP A 241 -9.26 -25.44 29.06
CA ASP A 241 -10.39 -26.35 29.27
C ASP A 241 -11.77 -25.66 29.07
N PRO A 242 -12.04 -25.03 27.91
CA PRO A 242 -13.33 -24.40 27.67
C PRO A 242 -14.45 -25.45 27.54
N PRO A 243 -15.71 -25.08 27.80
CA PRO A 243 -16.83 -26.01 27.69
C PRO A 243 -16.86 -26.69 26.30
N GLY A 244 -16.84 -28.03 26.28
CA GLY A 244 -16.88 -28.83 25.05
C GLY A 244 -15.51 -29.22 24.46
N LEU A 245 -14.38 -28.77 25.01
CA LEU A 245 -13.03 -29.19 24.58
C LEU A 245 -12.17 -29.59 25.80
N SER A 246 -11.51 -30.75 25.73
CA SER A 246 -10.52 -31.16 26.72
C SER A 246 -9.13 -30.68 26.28
N GLY A 247 -8.66 -29.53 26.77
CA GLY A 247 -7.40 -28.92 26.32
C GLY A 247 -7.44 -27.40 26.20
N ASN A 248 -6.54 -26.82 25.42
CA ASN A 248 -6.46 -25.37 25.22
C ASN A 248 -7.09 -24.95 23.89
N LEU A 249 -7.88 -23.86 23.89
CA LEU A 249 -8.37 -23.18 22.70
C LEU A 249 -7.62 -21.85 22.54
N LEU A 250 -6.98 -21.67 21.40
CA LEU A 250 -6.25 -20.48 21.00
C LEU A 250 -7.07 -19.72 19.96
N GLU A 251 -7.41 -18.47 20.24
CA GLU A 251 -8.19 -17.63 19.34
C GLU A 251 -7.46 -16.32 19.08
N GLY A 252 -7.61 -15.77 17.89
CA GLY A 252 -7.11 -14.44 17.56
C GLY A 252 -8.02 -13.73 16.59
N ARG A 253 -8.13 -12.41 16.74
CA ARG A 253 -8.86 -11.52 15.83
C ARG A 253 -8.05 -10.26 15.57
N GLN A 254 -7.90 -9.97 14.28
CA GLN A 254 -7.13 -8.86 13.76
C GLN A 254 -8.03 -8.02 12.86
N TYR A 255 -8.22 -6.76 13.23
CA TYR A 255 -9.02 -5.79 12.50
C TYR A 255 -8.13 -4.62 12.09
N TYR A 256 -7.81 -4.55 10.80
CA TYR A 256 -6.84 -3.60 10.26
C TYR A 256 -7.20 -3.20 8.82
N ASP A 257 -6.50 -2.21 8.27
CA ASP A 257 -6.53 -1.90 6.84
C ASP A 257 -5.28 -1.09 6.43
N ALA A 258 -5.17 -0.71 5.16
CA ALA A 258 -4.14 0.19 4.66
C ALA A 258 -4.73 1.21 3.69
N PHE A 259 -4.28 2.45 3.81
CA PHE A 259 -4.80 3.57 3.03
C PHE A 259 -3.68 4.48 2.56
N VAL A 260 -3.87 5.06 1.37
CA VAL A 260 -3.01 6.09 0.79
C VAL A 260 -3.75 7.42 0.85
N PHE A 261 -3.05 8.46 1.27
CA PHE A 261 -3.62 9.80 1.37
C PHE A 261 -3.68 10.42 -0.03
N GLY A 262 -4.87 10.82 -0.48
CA GLY A 262 -5.03 11.34 -1.85
C GLY A 262 -4.13 12.54 -2.14
N THR A 263 -3.98 13.46 -1.17
CA THR A 263 -3.13 14.65 -1.27
C THR A 263 -1.63 14.35 -1.29
N LYS A 264 -1.22 13.17 -0.81
CA LYS A 264 0.19 12.73 -0.77
C LYS A 264 0.41 11.43 -1.54
N ALA A 265 -0.50 11.09 -2.45
CA ALA A 265 -0.47 9.83 -3.18
C ALA A 265 0.77 9.71 -4.08
N MET A 266 1.24 10.84 -4.63
CA MET A 266 2.46 10.91 -5.45
C MET A 266 3.71 10.47 -4.68
N GLY A 267 3.69 10.48 -3.35
CA GLY A 267 4.77 9.94 -2.51
C GLY A 267 4.90 8.42 -2.54
N ILE A 268 4.08 7.71 -3.33
CA ILE A 268 4.20 6.29 -3.61
C ILE A 268 4.34 6.08 -5.12
N TYR A 269 5.47 5.50 -5.51
CA TYR A 269 5.78 5.10 -6.87
C TYR A 269 5.90 3.58 -6.95
N VAL A 270 5.28 2.99 -7.98
CA VAL A 270 5.33 1.55 -8.23
C VAL A 270 5.74 1.32 -9.67
N ASP A 271 6.77 0.52 -9.85
CA ASP A 271 7.14 0.01 -11.16
C ASP A 271 6.58 -1.40 -11.35
N VAL A 272 5.93 -1.63 -12.48
CA VAL A 272 5.20 -2.86 -12.80
C VAL A 272 5.77 -3.51 -14.06
N ASP A 273 6.03 -4.81 -13.99
CA ASP A 273 6.30 -5.64 -15.16
C ASP A 273 4.99 -6.00 -15.85
N THR A 274 4.75 -5.34 -16.98
CA THR A 274 3.54 -5.51 -17.79
C THR A 274 3.41 -6.89 -18.41
N ASN A 275 4.50 -7.69 -18.47
CA ASN A 275 4.42 -9.09 -18.90
C ASN A 275 3.82 -10.00 -17.81
N THR A 276 3.91 -9.61 -16.54
CA THR A 276 3.42 -10.39 -15.39
C THR A 276 2.05 -9.92 -14.92
N ALA A 277 1.83 -8.60 -14.89
CA ALA A 277 0.54 -7.98 -14.62
C ALA A 277 0.45 -6.66 -15.40
N ALA A 278 -0.57 -6.52 -16.25
CA ALA A 278 -0.75 -5.30 -17.02
C ALA A 278 -1.17 -4.13 -16.11
N VAL A 279 -0.95 -2.91 -16.61
CA VAL A 279 -1.54 -1.69 -16.06
C VAL A 279 -2.74 -1.35 -16.95
N THR A 280 -3.90 -1.15 -16.35
CA THR A 280 -5.11 -0.79 -17.08
C THR A 280 -4.90 0.51 -17.85
N ALA A 281 -5.36 0.56 -19.10
CA ALA A 281 -5.19 1.73 -19.95
C ALA A 281 -5.89 2.98 -19.37
N LEU A 282 -5.30 4.15 -19.62
CA LEU A 282 -5.89 5.43 -19.24
C LEU A 282 -7.29 5.59 -19.85
N PRO A 283 -8.30 6.06 -19.09
CA PRO A 283 -9.63 6.30 -19.63
C PRO A 283 -9.59 7.36 -20.73
N VAL A 284 -10.27 7.11 -21.84
CA VAL A 284 -10.42 8.10 -22.91
C VAL A 284 -11.74 8.83 -22.72
N ILE A 285 -11.65 10.08 -22.23
CA ILE A 285 -12.81 10.95 -22.00
C ILE A 285 -13.07 11.79 -23.26
N GLY A 286 -14.21 11.55 -23.91
CA GLY A 286 -14.72 12.34 -25.04
C GLY A 286 -15.79 13.34 -24.58
N LEU A 287 -15.80 14.54 -25.18
CA LEU A 287 -16.85 15.54 -24.97
C LEU A 287 -17.64 15.74 -26.27
N THR A 288 -18.97 15.75 -26.16
CA THR A 288 -19.89 16.19 -27.22
C THR A 288 -20.82 17.23 -26.62
N GLY A 289 -20.50 18.51 -26.84
CA GLY A 289 -21.06 19.59 -26.03
C GLY A 289 -20.76 19.37 -24.55
N ALA A 290 -21.76 19.59 -23.70
CA ALA A 290 -21.70 19.34 -22.26
C ALA A 290 -21.66 17.84 -21.87
N SER A 291 -21.85 16.91 -22.81
CA SER A 291 -21.92 15.48 -22.52
C SER A 291 -20.53 14.84 -22.56
N ALA A 292 -20.03 14.42 -21.39
CA ALA A 292 -18.81 13.65 -21.24
C ALA A 292 -19.08 12.14 -21.32
N SER A 293 -18.27 11.42 -22.08
CA SER A 293 -18.35 9.97 -22.24
C SER A 293 -16.98 9.32 -22.08
N ILE A 294 -16.94 8.13 -21.48
CA ILE A 294 -15.72 7.33 -21.40
C ILE A 294 -15.84 6.21 -22.43
N THR A 295 -14.81 6.06 -23.26
CA THR A 295 -14.74 4.94 -24.19
C THR A 295 -14.55 3.65 -23.40
N ALA A 296 -15.58 2.80 -23.38
CA ALA A 296 -15.55 1.53 -22.67
C ALA A 296 -14.45 0.62 -23.23
N ALA A 297 -13.71 -0.02 -22.32
CA ALA A 297 -12.75 -1.07 -22.62
C ALA A 297 -13.25 -2.37 -21.98
N ASP A 298 -13.08 -3.49 -22.67
CA ASP A 298 -13.63 -4.77 -22.24
C ASP A 298 -13.08 -5.20 -20.87
N GLY A 299 -13.99 -5.55 -19.96
CA GLY A 299 -13.69 -5.92 -18.57
C GLY A 299 -13.16 -4.79 -17.67
N VAL A 300 -13.11 -3.53 -18.14
CA VAL A 300 -12.65 -2.39 -17.33
C VAL A 300 -13.84 -1.68 -16.67
N LYS A 301 -13.76 -1.50 -15.36
CA LYS A 301 -14.65 -0.61 -14.60
C LYS A 301 -14.04 0.77 -14.51
N PHE A 302 -14.79 1.80 -14.90
CA PHE A 302 -14.34 3.18 -14.78
C PHE A 302 -15.03 3.87 -13.62
N PHE A 303 -14.28 4.70 -12.92
CA PHE A 303 -14.80 5.54 -11.83
C PHE A 303 -14.41 6.99 -12.09
N TYR A 304 -15.31 7.92 -11.77
CA TYR A 304 -15.11 9.33 -12.06
C TYR A 304 -15.60 10.27 -10.95
N THR A 305 -15.08 11.48 -10.96
CA THR A 305 -15.48 12.62 -10.13
C THR A 305 -15.65 13.86 -11.02
N THR A 306 -16.50 14.80 -10.58
CA THR A 306 -16.72 16.10 -11.26
C THR A 306 -16.45 17.29 -10.36
N ASP A 307 -16.11 17.03 -9.09
CA ASP A 307 -15.77 18.02 -8.06
C ASP A 307 -14.26 18.36 -8.04
N GLY A 308 -13.50 17.86 -9.02
CA GLY A 308 -12.05 18.07 -9.12
C GLY A 308 -11.20 17.15 -8.23
N THR A 309 -11.81 16.36 -7.34
CA THR A 309 -11.09 15.39 -6.49
C THR A 309 -10.56 14.20 -7.30
N ASP A 310 -9.50 13.54 -6.82
CA ASP A 310 -8.99 12.33 -7.50
C ASP A 310 -9.93 11.13 -7.22
N PRO A 311 -10.52 10.51 -8.27
CA PRO A 311 -11.48 9.42 -8.11
C PRO A 311 -10.90 8.16 -7.46
N ARG A 312 -9.57 7.99 -7.41
CA ARG A 312 -8.91 6.84 -6.76
C ARG A 312 -9.00 6.89 -5.23
N TYR A 313 -9.14 8.10 -4.67
CA TYR A 313 -9.07 8.35 -3.23
C TYR A 313 -10.33 9.02 -2.66
N SER A 314 -11.23 9.48 -3.55
CA SER A 314 -12.43 10.22 -3.16
C SER A 314 -13.63 9.31 -2.90
N VAL A 315 -14.41 9.67 -1.88
CA VAL A 315 -15.72 9.06 -1.58
C VAL A 315 -16.81 9.52 -2.55
N SER A 316 -16.61 10.65 -3.25
CA SER A 316 -17.55 11.16 -4.26
C SER A 316 -17.42 10.44 -5.61
N ALA A 317 -16.44 9.54 -5.74
CA ALA A 317 -16.21 8.79 -6.97
C ALA A 317 -17.41 7.89 -7.30
N LYS A 318 -17.89 7.98 -8.54
CA LYS A 318 -19.03 7.22 -9.06
C LYS A 318 -18.56 6.22 -10.12
N GLU A 319 -19.14 5.02 -10.13
CA GLU A 319 -18.93 4.06 -11.23
C GLU A 319 -19.60 4.61 -12.50
N TYR A 320 -18.83 4.72 -13.57
CA TYR A 320 -19.31 5.19 -14.87
C TYR A 320 -20.17 4.12 -15.54
N SER A 321 -21.37 4.50 -15.95
CA SER A 321 -22.33 3.62 -16.64
C SER A 321 -23.00 4.28 -17.83
N THR A 322 -23.21 5.60 -17.77
CA THR A 322 -23.78 6.42 -18.84
C THR A 322 -23.01 7.74 -18.96
N SER A 323 -23.21 8.47 -20.05
CA SER A 323 -22.66 9.81 -20.21
C SER A 323 -23.04 10.73 -19.05
N VAL A 324 -22.16 11.67 -18.75
CA VAL A 324 -22.26 12.62 -17.64
C VAL A 324 -22.37 14.02 -18.22
N THR A 325 -23.40 14.77 -17.85
CA THR A 325 -23.54 16.17 -18.25
C THR A 325 -22.69 17.05 -17.32
N LEU A 326 -21.81 17.86 -17.90
CA LEU A 326 -20.94 18.80 -17.21
C LEU A 326 -21.44 20.24 -17.37
N GLU A 327 -21.31 21.03 -16.32
CA GLU A 327 -21.50 22.48 -16.40
C GLU A 327 -20.23 23.16 -16.92
N SER A 328 -20.37 24.36 -17.51
CA SER A 328 -19.21 25.10 -18.02
C SER A 328 -18.20 25.36 -16.90
N GLY A 329 -16.95 24.98 -17.14
CA GLY A 329 -15.86 25.05 -16.16
C GLY A 329 -15.71 23.81 -15.28
N GLN A 330 -16.63 22.83 -15.33
CA GLN A 330 -16.47 21.57 -14.60
C GLN A 330 -15.45 20.65 -15.27
N THR A 331 -14.66 19.97 -14.43
CA THR A 331 -13.65 19.00 -14.85
C THR A 331 -14.05 17.60 -14.42
N MET A 332 -14.20 16.71 -15.39
CA MET A 332 -14.36 15.28 -15.13
C MET A 332 -12.97 14.65 -15.00
N LYS A 333 -12.72 13.98 -13.88
CA LYS A 333 -11.53 13.12 -13.67
C LYS A 333 -11.97 11.68 -13.62
N ALA A 334 -11.25 10.76 -14.27
CA ALA A 334 -11.60 9.35 -14.31
C ALA A 334 -10.37 8.44 -14.24
N TYR A 335 -10.54 7.25 -13.65
CA TYR A 335 -9.58 6.15 -13.72
C TYR A 335 -10.29 4.82 -14.04
N GLY A 336 -9.55 3.86 -14.60
CA GLY A 336 -9.99 2.52 -14.94
C GLY A 336 -9.37 1.47 -14.01
N ARG A 337 -10.15 0.44 -13.71
CA ARG A 337 -9.71 -0.74 -12.96
C ARG A 337 -10.22 -2.01 -13.62
N LYS A 338 -9.34 -2.98 -13.79
CA LYS A 338 -9.67 -4.32 -14.25
C LYS A 338 -9.10 -5.36 -13.29
N ASP A 339 -9.84 -6.46 -13.10
CA ASP A 339 -9.39 -7.51 -12.19
C ASP A 339 -8.12 -8.19 -12.72
N GLY A 340 -7.16 -8.44 -11.83
CA GLY A 340 -5.84 -8.97 -12.20
C GLY A 340 -4.84 -7.97 -12.79
N GLU A 341 -5.24 -6.71 -13.00
CA GLU A 341 -4.37 -5.62 -13.49
C GLU A 341 -4.17 -4.53 -12.42
N PHE A 342 -3.09 -3.76 -12.54
CA PHE A 342 -2.92 -2.55 -11.75
C PHE A 342 -3.82 -1.43 -12.30
N PRO A 343 -4.44 -0.59 -11.46
CA PRO A 343 -5.29 0.51 -11.92
C PRO A 343 -4.55 1.49 -12.83
N SER A 344 -5.32 2.14 -13.70
CA SER A 344 -4.77 3.20 -14.57
C SER A 344 -4.38 4.44 -13.77
N GLY A 345 -3.63 5.34 -14.41
CA GLY A 345 -3.57 6.74 -14.00
C GLY A 345 -4.94 7.45 -14.12
N VAL A 346 -4.95 8.75 -13.83
CA VAL A 346 -6.15 9.57 -13.92
C VAL A 346 -6.13 10.37 -15.23
N SER A 347 -7.20 10.27 -16.00
CA SER A 347 -7.47 11.17 -17.13
C SER A 347 -8.39 12.29 -16.67
N GLU A 348 -8.19 13.49 -17.21
CA GLU A 348 -9.05 14.64 -16.92
C GLU A 348 -9.50 15.37 -18.19
N LYS A 349 -10.71 15.92 -18.14
CA LYS A 349 -11.27 16.74 -19.21
C LYS A 349 -12.17 17.83 -18.63
N THR A 350 -11.86 19.08 -18.94
CA THR A 350 -12.68 20.24 -18.59
C THR A 350 -13.63 20.57 -19.73
N TYR A 351 -14.90 20.80 -19.39
CA TYR A 351 -15.88 21.33 -20.34
C TYR A 351 -15.81 22.86 -20.33
N THR A 352 -15.59 23.45 -21.50
CA THR A 352 -15.67 24.90 -21.74
C THR A 352 -16.74 25.11 -22.79
N ALA A 353 -17.75 25.91 -22.48
CA ALA A 353 -18.92 26.16 -23.34
C ALA A 353 -18.59 26.86 -24.66
#